data_AF-A0A1Q7VQ87-F1
#
_entry.id   AF-A0A1Q7VQ87-F1
#
_cell.length_a   1.000
_cell.length_b   1.000
_cell.length_c   1.000
_cell.angle_alpha   90.00
_cell.angle_beta   90.00
_cell.angle_gamma   90.00
#
_symmetry.space_group_name_H-M   'P 1'
#
loop_
_entity.id
_entity.type
_entity.pdbx_description
1 polymer ?
#
loop_
_entity_poly.entity_id
_entity_poly.type
_entity_poly.pdbx_seq_one_letter_code
_entity_poly.pdbx_strand_id
1 'polypeptide(L)'
;MSGGDSATESFVAALQAAAAALREVPGRLEGARVHDFAFGKLFEATEVRDAYHSRLPETEKDIAEACEVIEHFVTGLRGGHPVAARAGVLPEQGGSVGP
;
A
#
# COMPACT_ATOMS: atom_id res chain seq x y z
N MET A 1 27.12 -20.52 -7.80
CA MET A 1 25.95 -20.18 -6.97
C MET A 1 25.33 -18.89 -7.52
N SER A 2 24.64 -18.93 -8.66
CA SER A 2 24.22 -17.70 -9.38
C SER A 2 22.71 -17.58 -9.62
N GLY A 3 21.90 -18.50 -9.11
CA GLY A 3 20.44 -18.46 -9.29
C GLY A 3 19.71 -17.51 -8.33
N GLY A 4 20.25 -17.31 -7.12
CA GLY A 4 19.62 -16.50 -6.07
C GLY A 4 19.57 -15.00 -6.40
N ASP A 5 20.64 -14.46 -6.99
CA ASP A 5 20.70 -13.04 -7.35
C ASP A 5 19.70 -12.69 -8.46
N SER A 6 19.47 -13.58 -9.42
CA SER A 6 18.52 -13.33 -10.52
C SER A 6 17.06 -13.30 -10.05
N ALA A 7 16.70 -14.12 -9.07
CA ALA A 7 15.35 -14.16 -8.50
C ALA A 7 15.08 -12.93 -7.63
N THR A 8 16.07 -12.52 -6.82
CA THR A 8 15.99 -11.29 -6.01
C THR A 8 15.86 -10.06 -6.90
N GLU A 9 16.66 -9.95 -7.96
CA GLU A 9 16.55 -8.83 -8.91
C GLU A 9 15.21 -8.82 -9.65
N SER A 10 14.69 -9.99 -10.04
CA SER A 10 13.35 -10.09 -10.67
C SER A 10 12.24 -9.65 -9.70
N PHE A 11 12.35 -10.01 -8.42
CA PHE A 11 11.40 -9.59 -7.40
C PHE A 11 11.47 -8.09 -7.11
N VAL A 12 12.69 -7.52 -7.04
CA VAL A 12 12.90 -6.07 -6.92
C VAL A 12 12.32 -5.32 -8.12
N ALA A 13 12.50 -5.84 -9.34
CA ALA A 13 11.91 -5.26 -10.54
C ALA A 13 10.37 -5.28 -10.48
N ALA A 14 9.76 -6.37 -10.02
CA ALA A 14 8.32 -6.47 -9.84
C ALA A 14 7.79 -5.47 -8.79
N LEU A 15 8.49 -5.32 -7.67
CA LEU A 15 8.17 -4.34 -6.64
C LEU A 15 8.25 -2.90 -7.19
N GLN A 16 9.29 -2.58 -7.95
CA GLN A 16 9.44 -1.26 -8.57
C GLN A 16 8.35 -0.96 -9.60
N ALA A 17 7.95 -1.95 -10.39
CA ALA A 17 6.83 -1.83 -11.31
C ALA A 17 5.51 -1.60 -10.57
N ALA A 18 5.28 -2.30 -9.45
CA ALA A 18 4.10 -2.09 -8.61
C ALA A 18 4.07 -0.67 -8.01
N ALA A 19 5.19 -0.18 -7.48
CA ALA A 19 5.28 1.19 -6.97
C ALA A 19 5.06 2.24 -8.07
N ALA A 20 5.59 2.02 -9.28
CA ALA A 20 5.34 2.91 -10.41
C ALA A 20 3.85 2.96 -10.76
N ALA A 21 3.19 1.81 -10.85
CA ALA A 21 1.75 1.74 -11.13
C ALA A 21 0.91 2.42 -10.04
N LEU A 22 1.27 2.25 -8.75
CA LEU A 22 0.59 2.90 -7.63
C LEU A 22 0.73 4.43 -7.67
N ARG A 23 1.91 4.96 -8.02
CA ARG A 23 2.13 6.41 -8.12
C ARG A 23 1.34 7.09 -9.26
N GLU A 24 0.89 6.33 -10.26
CA GLU A 24 0.01 6.86 -11.31
C GLU A 24 -1.45 7.00 -10.87
N VAL A 25 -1.86 6.28 -9.82
CA VAL A 25 -3.26 6.23 -9.37
C VAL A 25 -3.79 7.60 -8.95
N PRO A 26 -3.09 8.44 -8.17
CA PRO A 26 -3.58 9.79 -7.82
C PRO A 26 -3.84 10.66 -9.06
N GLY A 27 -2.96 10.64 -10.07
CA GLY A 27 -3.17 11.40 -11.30
C GLY A 27 -4.36 10.90 -12.13
N ARG A 28 -4.61 9.59 -12.12
CA ARG A 28 -5.80 8.99 -12.74
C ARG A 28 -7.08 9.30 -11.98
N LEU A 29 -7.01 9.31 -10.65
CA LEU A 29 -8.12 9.72 -9.79
C LEU A 29 -8.47 11.19 -9.99
N GLU A 30 -7.47 12.07 -10.11
CA GLU A 30 -7.66 13.49 -10.43
C GLU A 30 -8.41 13.66 -11.77
N GLY A 31 -8.01 12.92 -12.81
CA GLY A 31 -8.68 12.96 -14.12
C GLY A 31 -10.09 12.36 -14.11
N ALA A 32 -10.43 11.56 -13.11
CA ALA A 32 -11.75 10.97 -12.89
C ALA A 32 -12.56 11.70 -11.81
N ARG A 33 -12.04 12.81 -11.24
CA ARG A 33 -12.73 13.58 -10.21
C ARG A 33 -14.06 14.11 -10.75
N VAL A 34 -15.13 13.71 -10.09
CA VAL A 34 -16.46 14.26 -10.36
C VAL A 34 -16.49 15.64 -9.72
N HIS A 35 -16.65 16.68 -10.54
CA HIS A 35 -16.78 18.04 -10.05
C HIS A 35 -18.11 18.24 -9.31
N ASP A 36 -18.13 19.11 -8.31
CA ASP A 36 -19.30 19.40 -7.46
C ASP A 36 -20.58 19.70 -8.27
N PHE A 37 -20.44 20.31 -9.45
CA PHE A 37 -21.58 20.63 -10.32
C PHE A 37 -22.26 19.38 -10.92
N ALA A 38 -21.54 18.27 -11.05
CA ALA A 38 -22.04 17.01 -11.63
C ALA A 38 -22.86 16.19 -10.63
N PHE A 39 -22.77 16.48 -9.32
CA PHE A 39 -23.60 15.83 -8.31
C PHE A 39 -25.06 16.35 -8.31
N GLY A 40 -25.37 17.51 -8.91
CA GLY A 40 -26.75 17.98 -9.02
C GLY A 40 -27.42 18.34 -7.68
N LYS A 41 -28.69 18.79 -7.72
CA LYS A 41 -29.43 19.32 -6.54
C LYS A 41 -30.20 18.27 -5.72
N LEU A 42 -29.98 16.98 -5.96
CA LEU A 42 -30.71 15.92 -5.25
C LEU A 42 -30.07 15.65 -3.89
N PHE A 43 -30.89 15.60 -2.83
CA PHE A 43 -30.42 15.36 -1.45
C PHE A 43 -29.54 14.09 -1.33
N GLU A 44 -29.81 13.05 -2.12
CA GLU A 44 -29.01 11.81 -2.17
C GLU A 44 -27.62 12.00 -2.80
N ALA A 45 -27.44 12.98 -3.68
CA ALA A 45 -26.15 13.24 -4.29
C ALA A 45 -25.15 13.92 -3.33
N THR A 46 -25.66 14.58 -2.29
CA THR A 46 -24.84 15.20 -1.24
C THR A 46 -24.07 14.15 -0.43
N GLU A 47 -24.73 13.06 -0.04
CA GLU A 47 -24.10 11.97 0.71
C GLU A 47 -23.09 11.19 -0.14
N VAL A 48 -23.43 10.94 -1.41
CA VAL A 48 -22.50 10.33 -2.37
C VAL A 48 -21.28 11.22 -2.62
N ARG A 49 -21.48 12.53 -2.76
CA ARG A 49 -20.42 13.53 -2.88
C ARG A 49 -19.52 13.55 -1.65
N ASP A 50 -20.11 13.59 -0.45
CA ASP A 50 -19.34 13.67 0.80
C ASP A 50 -18.53 12.39 1.04
N ALA A 51 -19.12 11.22 0.77
CA ALA A 51 -18.41 9.95 0.80
C ALA A 51 -17.27 9.90 -0.24
N TYR A 52 -17.49 10.46 -1.44
CA TYR A 52 -16.49 10.55 -2.49
C TYR A 52 -15.30 11.44 -2.07
N HIS A 53 -15.57 12.64 -1.55
CA HIS A 53 -14.52 13.56 -1.09
C HIS A 53 -13.81 13.11 0.19
N SER A 54 -14.44 12.28 1.04
CA SER A 54 -13.78 11.73 2.22
C SER A 54 -12.84 10.58 1.88
N ARG A 55 -13.27 9.66 1.00
CA ARG A 55 -12.54 8.42 0.71
C ARG A 55 -11.34 8.62 -0.21
N LEU A 56 -11.38 9.63 -1.07
CA LEU A 56 -10.33 9.86 -2.06
C LEU A 56 -9.00 10.31 -1.41
N PRO A 57 -8.98 11.26 -0.46
CA PRO A 57 -7.77 11.58 0.31
C PRO A 57 -7.25 10.42 1.17
N GLU A 58 -8.13 9.58 1.72
CA GLU A 58 -7.72 8.37 2.44
C GLU A 58 -7.03 7.38 1.50
N THR A 59 -7.61 7.14 0.33
CA THR A 59 -7.02 6.28 -0.71
C THR A 59 -5.66 6.80 -1.17
N GLU A 60 -5.49 8.12 -1.35
CA GLU A 60 -4.20 8.73 -1.69
C GLU A 60 -3.13 8.50 -0.61
N LYS A 61 -3.51 8.53 0.68
CA LYS A 61 -2.61 8.22 1.80
C LYS A 61 -2.21 6.74 1.82
N ASP A 62 -3.18 5.84 1.64
CA ASP A 62 -2.94 4.39 1.62
C ASP A 62 -1.98 4.02 0.47
N ILE A 63 -2.12 4.66 -0.70
CA ILE A 63 -1.22 4.49 -1.85
C ILE A 63 0.20 4.98 -1.52
N ALA A 64 0.34 6.11 -0.83
CA ALA A 64 1.63 6.64 -0.42
C ALA A 64 2.33 5.68 0.57
N GLU A 65 1.62 5.19 1.58
CA GLU A 65 2.14 4.21 2.54
C GLU A 65 2.57 2.92 1.84
N ALA A 66 1.76 2.40 0.90
CA ALA A 66 2.12 1.23 0.12
C ALA A 66 3.41 1.43 -0.68
N CYS A 67 3.63 2.62 -1.25
CA CYS A 67 4.87 2.95 -1.95
C CYS A 67 6.07 2.98 -1.01
N GLU A 68 5.94 3.57 0.19
CA GLU A 68 7.01 3.60 1.20
C GLU A 68 7.40 2.18 1.67
N VAL A 69 6.41 1.31 1.89
CA VAL A 69 6.64 -0.09 2.24
C VAL A 69 7.41 -0.81 1.13
N ILE A 70 7.03 -0.61 -0.13
CA ILE A 70 7.73 -1.19 -1.29
C ILE A 70 9.18 -0.69 -1.36
N GLU A 71 9.42 0.62 -1.17
CA GLU A 71 10.77 1.20 -1.16
C GLU A 71 11.63 0.64 -0.02
N HIS A 72 11.03 0.43 1.15
CA HIS A 72 11.69 -0.23 2.27
C HIS A 72 12.12 -1.66 1.91
N PHE A 73 11.24 -2.45 1.28
CA PHE A 73 11.58 -3.80 0.82
C PHE A 73 12.71 -3.80 -0.20
N VAL A 74 12.66 -2.92 -1.20
CA VAL A 74 13.71 -2.79 -2.23
C VAL A 74 15.05 -2.42 -1.59
N THR A 75 15.04 -1.51 -0.62
CA THR A 75 16.25 -1.08 0.10
C THR A 75 16.85 -2.24 0.91
N GLY A 76 16.02 -2.99 1.65
CA GLY A 76 16.48 -4.15 2.42
C GLY A 76 17.06 -5.26 1.53
N LEU A 77 16.38 -5.56 0.42
CA LEU A 77 16.81 -6.59 -0.53
C LEU A 77 18.11 -6.23 -1.27
N ARG A 78 18.32 -4.94 -1.59
CA ARG A 78 19.56 -4.45 -2.22
C ARG A 78 20.71 -4.25 -1.22
N GLY A 79 20.42 -4.07 0.06
CA GLY A 79 21.38 -3.82 1.13
C GLY A 79 21.89 -5.08 1.86
N GLY A 80 21.44 -6.28 1.48
CA GLY A 80 21.91 -7.56 2.04
C GLY A 80 21.45 -7.86 3.48
N HIS A 81 20.58 -7.04 4.09
CA HIS A 81 19.97 -7.33 5.37
C HIS A 81 18.51 -7.77 5.20
N PRO A 82 18.11 -8.92 5.76
CA PRO A 82 16.74 -9.40 5.61
C PRO A 82 15.78 -8.40 6.25
N VAL A 83 14.76 -8.01 5.48
CA VAL A 83 13.61 -7.29 6.01
C VAL A 83 12.93 -8.23 6.97
N ALA A 84 13.14 -8.03 8.26
CA ALA A 84 12.41 -8.73 9.29
C ALA A 84 10.95 -8.24 9.20
N ALA A 85 10.13 -8.99 8.47
CA ALA A 85 8.69 -8.89 8.62
C ALA A 85 8.39 -9.10 10.10
N ARG A 86 7.89 -8.06 10.78
CA ARG A 86 7.40 -8.20 12.14
C ARG A 86 6.30 -9.26 12.10
N ALA A 87 6.62 -10.45 12.58
CA ALA A 87 5.65 -11.49 12.89
C ALA A 87 4.73 -10.95 13.99
N GLY A 88 3.65 -10.30 13.59
CA GLY A 88 2.49 -10.13 14.45
C GLY A 88 1.81 -11.47 14.58
N VAL A 89 2.08 -12.17 15.69
CA VAL A 89 1.12 -12.89 16.56
C VAL A 89 1.94 -13.53 17.69
N LEU A 90 1.69 -13.10 18.93
CA LEU A 90 2.15 -13.74 20.16
C LEU A 90 1.54 -15.16 20.28
N PRO A 91 2.32 -16.20 20.62
CA PRO A 91 1.81 -17.30 21.42
C PRO A 91 1.97 -16.93 22.90
N GLU A 92 0.84 -16.91 23.61
CA GLU A 92 0.79 -16.74 25.05
C GLU A 92 1.67 -17.79 25.76
N GLN A 93 2.64 -17.31 26.54
CA GLN A 93 3.37 -18.13 27.51
C GLN A 93 2.42 -18.46 28.67
N GLY A 94 1.53 -19.43 28.46
CA GLY A 94 0.68 -20.00 29.49
C GLY A 94 1.43 -21.04 30.32
N GLY A 95 1.93 -20.61 31.48
CA GLY A 95 2.01 -21.37 32.73
C GLY A 95 2.71 -22.73 32.75
N SER A 96 3.90 -22.78 33.36
CA SER A 96 4.41 -24.03 33.93
C SER A 96 3.50 -24.49 35.08
N VAL A 97 3.00 -25.72 35.00
CA VAL A 97 2.56 -26.49 36.17
C VAL A 97 3.66 -27.50 36.44
N GLY A 98 4.33 -27.33 37.57
CA GLY A 98 5.36 -28.24 38.06
C GLY A 98 4.80 -29.62 38.43
N PRO A 99 5.70 -30.59 38.68
CA PRO A 99 5.34 -31.98 38.99
C PRO A 99 4.60 -32.14 40.33
#